data_AF-A0A2E8BV12-F1
#
_entry.id   AF-A0A2E8BV12-F1
#
_cell.length_a   1.000
_cell.length_b   1.000
_cell.length_c   1.000
_cell.angle_alpha   90.00
_cell.angle_beta   90.00
_cell.angle_gamma   90.00
#
_symmetry.space_group_name_H-M   'P 1'
#
loop_
_entity.id
_entity.type
_entity.pdbx_description
1 polymer ?
#
loop_
_entity_poly.entity_id
_entity_poly.type
_entity_poly.pdbx_seq_one_letter_code
_entity_poly.pdbx_strand_id
1 'polypeptide(L)'
;MENTLAMQIVGAVLVLLAITKNIDPIGFNKSIFGEVEGVEGGPAASMRMLIGGGFAGIGAINLYCSFNVEDAEATEAILLGTAIGLALVFGTILGAKFRGYLEHIPPPPMVIFPGLIAICLYSALM
;
A
#
# COMPACT_ATOMS: atom_id res chain seq x y z
N MET A 1 20.04 1.14 -6.35
CA MET A 1 19.82 0.27 -5.16
C MET A 1 19.50 -1.10 -5.71
N GLU A 2 19.89 -2.21 -5.06
CA GLU A 2 19.56 -3.52 -5.64
C GLU A 2 18.05 -3.76 -5.68
N ASN A 3 17.55 -4.24 -6.82
CA ASN A 3 16.14 -4.49 -7.04
C ASN A 3 15.56 -5.45 -6.00
N THR A 4 16.30 -6.51 -5.68
CA THR A 4 15.93 -7.46 -4.63
C THR A 4 15.70 -6.78 -3.28
N LEU A 5 16.58 -5.86 -2.87
CA LEU A 5 16.42 -5.11 -1.63
C LEU A 5 15.21 -4.17 -1.70
N ALA A 6 15.00 -3.49 -2.82
CA ALA A 6 13.85 -2.61 -3.03
C ALA A 6 12.53 -3.39 -2.90
N MET A 7 12.43 -4.55 -3.55
CA MET A 7 11.28 -5.45 -3.49
C MET A 7 11.04 -5.95 -2.07
N GLN A 8 12.10 -6.27 -1.31
CA GLN A 8 11.98 -6.68 0.09
C GLN A 8 11.44 -5.55 0.98
N ILE A 9 11.97 -4.33 0.83
CA ILE A 9 11.50 -3.16 1.60
C ILE A 9 10.02 -2.89 1.29
N VAL A 10 9.67 -2.79 0.00
CA VAL A 10 8.29 -2.53 -0.43
C VAL A 10 7.35 -3.63 0.05
N GLY A 11 7.78 -4.88 -0.13
CA GLY A 11 7.05 -6.06 0.28
C GLY A 11 6.77 -6.10 1.79
N ALA A 12 7.80 -5.90 2.60
CA ALA A 12 7.70 -5.92 4.06
C ALA A 12 6.79 -4.79 4.57
N VAL A 13 6.96 -3.56 4.07
CA VAL A 13 6.13 -2.42 4.50
C VAL A 13 4.65 -2.66 4.17
N LEU A 14 4.34 -3.18 2.98
CA LEU A 14 2.95 -3.45 2.58
C LEU A 14 2.33 -4.58 3.40
N VAL A 15 3.07 -5.64 3.70
CA VAL A 15 2.60 -6.74 4.57
C VAL A 15 2.36 -6.23 6.00
N LEU A 16 3.27 -5.45 6.57
CA LEU A 16 3.09 -4.86 7.90
C LEU A 16 1.87 -3.93 7.93
N LEU A 17 1.70 -3.11 6.89
CA LEU A 17 0.52 -2.24 6.75
C LEU A 17 -0.77 -3.06 6.64
N ALA A 18 -0.75 -4.19 5.95
CA ALA A 18 -1.89 -5.08 5.86
C ALA A 18 -2.26 -5.71 7.20
N ILE A 19 -1.25 -6.17 7.96
CA ILE A 19 -1.44 -6.74 9.30
C ILE A 19 -2.09 -5.71 10.22
N THR A 20 -1.57 -4.48 10.27
CA THR A 20 -2.16 -3.41 11.12
C THR A 20 -3.63 -3.12 10.77
N LYS A 21 -3.99 -3.19 9.49
CA LYS A 21 -5.37 -2.99 9.02
C LYS A 21 -6.32 -4.14 9.32
N ASN A 22 -5.80 -5.35 9.49
CA ASN A 22 -6.60 -6.55 9.70
C ASN A 22 -6.72 -6.95 11.17
N ILE A 23 -5.72 -6.61 12.02
CA ILE A 23 -5.77 -6.86 13.47
C ILE A 23 -6.87 -6.03 14.13
N ASP A 24 -6.91 -4.74 13.84
CA ASP A 24 -7.89 -3.82 14.43
C ASP A 24 -8.44 -2.84 13.38
N PRO A 25 -9.33 -3.30 12.47
CA PRO A 25 -9.87 -2.47 11.41
C PRO A 25 -10.71 -1.31 11.95
N ILE A 26 -11.40 -1.49 13.08
CA ILE A 26 -12.24 -0.47 13.70
C ILE A 26 -11.37 0.60 14.34
N GLY A 27 -10.41 0.23 15.20
CA GLY A 27 -9.48 1.19 15.78
C GLY A 27 -8.66 1.91 14.72
N PHE A 28 -8.26 1.22 13.65
CA PHE A 28 -7.59 1.86 12.52
C PHE A 28 -8.51 2.85 11.78
N ASN A 29 -9.82 2.57 11.62
CA ASN A 29 -10.78 3.57 11.12
C ASN A 29 -10.90 4.78 12.06
N LYS A 30 -11.07 4.55 13.36
CA LYS A 30 -11.18 5.60 14.39
C LYS A 30 -9.94 6.50 14.44
N SER A 31 -8.74 5.93 14.31
CA SER A 31 -7.48 6.68 14.31
C SER A 31 -7.38 7.67 13.14
N ILE A 32 -8.14 7.44 12.07
CA ILE A 32 -8.14 8.27 10.86
C ILE A 32 -9.30 9.26 10.86
N PHE A 33 -10.51 8.78 11.18
CA PHE A 33 -11.74 9.56 11.00
C PHE A 33 -12.34 10.08 12.31
N GLY A 34 -11.80 9.68 13.47
CA GLY A 34 -12.41 9.91 14.78
C GLY A 34 -13.60 8.99 15.05
N GLU A 35 -14.33 9.29 16.12
CA GLU A 35 -15.55 8.57 16.51
C GLU A 35 -16.76 9.21 15.83
N VAL A 36 -16.98 8.80 14.57
CA VAL A 36 -18.11 9.22 13.74
C VAL A 36 -19.04 8.05 13.45
N GLU A 37 -20.32 8.35 13.23
CA GLU A 37 -21.34 7.34 12.94
C GLU A 37 -20.95 6.50 11.71
N GLY A 38 -21.08 5.17 11.82
CA GLY A 38 -20.76 4.22 10.74
C GLY A 38 -19.30 3.74 10.68
N VAL A 39 -18.35 4.42 11.35
CA VAL A 39 -16.93 4.00 11.37
C VAL A 39 -16.70 2.69 12.14
N GLU A 40 -17.53 2.44 13.14
CA GLU A 40 -17.53 1.22 13.95
C GLU A 40 -18.34 0.08 13.32
N GLY A 41 -19.01 0.35 12.19
CA GLY A 41 -19.87 -0.61 11.53
C GLY A 41 -19.09 -1.77 10.90
N GLY A 42 -19.61 -2.99 11.03
CA GLY A 42 -19.07 -4.19 10.37
C GLY A 42 -18.77 -4.02 8.87
N PRO A 43 -19.62 -3.34 8.07
CA PRO A 43 -19.32 -3.08 6.66
C PRO A 43 -18.09 -2.19 6.41
N ALA A 44 -17.87 -1.16 7.24
CA ALA A 44 -16.70 -0.29 7.10
C ALA A 44 -15.42 -1.02 7.51
N ALA A 45 -15.50 -1.82 8.59
CA ALA A 45 -14.40 -2.68 9.03
C ALA A 45 -14.03 -3.73 7.98
N SER A 46 -15.02 -4.39 7.35
CA SER A 46 -14.76 -5.40 6.32
C SER A 46 -14.08 -4.82 5.08
N MET A 47 -14.47 -3.61 4.64
CA MET A 47 -13.79 -2.92 3.56
C MET A 47 -12.34 -2.55 3.93
N ARG A 48 -12.08 -2.16 5.18
CA ARG A 48 -10.72 -1.89 5.65
C ARG A 48 -9.84 -3.15 5.64
N MET A 49 -10.39 -4.28 6.04
CA MET A 49 -9.72 -5.58 5.97
C MET A 49 -9.40 -5.97 4.52
N LEU A 50 -10.36 -5.83 3.61
CA LEU A 50 -10.16 -6.10 2.18
C LEU A 50 -9.05 -5.23 1.57
N ILE A 51 -9.03 -3.93 1.89
CA ILE A 51 -7.96 -3.02 1.47
C ILE A 51 -6.61 -3.49 2.02
N GLY A 52 -6.57 -3.88 3.29
CA GLY A 52 -5.38 -4.49 3.89
C GLY A 52 -4.95 -5.76 3.15
N GLY A 53 -5.88 -6.65 2.80
CA GLY A 53 -5.61 -7.85 2.01
C GLY A 53 -5.03 -7.55 0.63
N GLY A 54 -5.51 -6.49 -0.03
CA GLY A 54 -4.93 -6.00 -1.29
C GLY A 54 -3.46 -5.60 -1.14
N PHE A 55 -3.11 -4.91 -0.05
CA PHE A 55 -1.70 -4.56 0.24
C PHE A 55 -0.86 -5.78 0.59
N ALA A 56 -1.40 -6.74 1.34
CA ALA A 56 -0.72 -8.01 1.60
C ALA A 56 -0.42 -8.75 0.30
N GLY A 57 -1.36 -8.77 -0.65
CA GLY A 57 -1.16 -9.42 -1.96
C GLY A 57 0.00 -8.81 -2.74
N ILE A 58 0.01 -7.48 -2.92
CA ILE A 58 1.11 -6.78 -3.61
C ILE A 58 2.44 -7.00 -2.87
N GLY A 59 2.41 -6.91 -1.54
CA GLY A 59 3.60 -7.07 -0.71
C GLY A 59 4.17 -8.49 -0.75
N ALA A 60 3.31 -9.51 -0.69
CA ALA A 60 3.72 -10.91 -0.78
C ALA A 60 4.28 -11.27 -2.15
N ILE A 61 3.72 -10.72 -3.25
CA ILE A 61 4.27 -10.90 -4.59
C ILE A 61 5.70 -10.33 -4.66
N ASN A 62 5.91 -9.11 -4.15
CA ASN A 62 7.24 -8.50 -4.12
C ASN A 62 8.23 -9.32 -3.29
N LEU A 63 7.85 -9.76 -2.09
CA LEU A 63 8.69 -10.63 -1.26
C LEU A 63 9.02 -11.93 -1.97
N TYR A 64 8.02 -12.63 -2.51
CA TYR A 64 8.22 -13.90 -3.19
C TYR A 64 9.17 -13.74 -4.37
N CYS A 65 8.91 -12.77 -5.25
CA CYS A 65 9.75 -12.55 -6.42
C CYS A 65 11.18 -12.13 -6.03
N SER A 66 11.38 -11.41 -4.92
CA SER A 66 12.72 -11.03 -4.46
C SER A 66 13.63 -12.21 -4.13
N PHE A 67 13.07 -13.38 -3.79
CA PHE A 67 13.83 -14.60 -3.49
C PHE A 67 13.88 -15.59 -4.65
N ASN A 68 13.03 -15.42 -5.68
CA ASN A 68 12.80 -16.44 -6.70
C ASN A 68 13.02 -15.93 -8.14
N VAL A 69 13.21 -14.63 -8.35
CA VAL A 69 13.48 -14.04 -9.66
C VAL A 69 14.90 -13.49 -9.64
N GLU A 70 15.77 -14.08 -10.45
CA GLU A 70 17.18 -13.69 -10.57
C GLU A 70 17.45 -12.81 -11.80
N ASP A 71 16.52 -12.80 -12.76
CA ASP A 71 16.64 -12.03 -13.99
C ASP A 71 16.46 -10.52 -13.73
N ALA A 72 17.47 -9.74 -14.10
CA ALA A 72 17.52 -8.31 -13.80
C ALA A 72 16.36 -7.55 -14.45
N GLU A 73 16.11 -7.75 -15.74
CA GLU A 73 15.03 -7.09 -16.48
C GLU A 73 13.65 -7.43 -15.89
N ALA A 74 13.44 -8.69 -15.48
CA ALA A 74 12.22 -9.11 -14.81
C ALA A 74 12.03 -8.40 -13.46
N THR A 75 13.08 -8.24 -12.65
CA THR A 75 12.98 -7.53 -11.36
C THR A 75 12.69 -6.03 -11.55
N GLU A 76 13.25 -5.39 -12.58
CA GLU A 76 12.95 -4.01 -12.95
C GLU A 76 11.48 -3.86 -13.37
N ALA A 77 10.98 -4.76 -14.22
CA ALA A 77 9.59 -4.77 -14.66
C ALA A 77 8.61 -4.96 -13.49
N ILE A 78 8.95 -5.83 -12.52
CA ILE A 78 8.13 -6.04 -11.32
C ILE A 78 8.08 -4.76 -10.46
N LEU A 79 9.20 -4.06 -10.29
CA LEU A 79 9.25 -2.82 -9.53
C LEU A 79 8.51 -1.68 -10.23
N LEU A 80 8.64 -1.54 -11.56
CA LEU A 80 7.85 -0.60 -12.34
C LEU A 80 6.35 -0.89 -12.26
N GLY A 81 5.96 -2.16 -12.42
CA GLY A 81 4.57 -2.59 -12.26
C GLY A 81 4.02 -2.33 -10.86
N THR A 82 4.86 -2.54 -9.83
CA THR A 82 4.51 -2.23 -8.44
C THR A 82 4.35 -0.72 -8.24
N ALA A 83 5.23 0.11 -8.79
CA ALA A 83 5.11 1.56 -8.73
C ALA A 83 3.81 2.05 -9.38
N ILE A 84 3.45 1.52 -10.55
CA ILE A 84 2.20 1.83 -11.25
C ILE A 84 1.00 1.40 -10.40
N GLY A 85 1.01 0.18 -9.86
CA GLY A 85 -0.06 -0.33 -9.00
C GLY A 85 -0.26 0.53 -7.76
N LEU A 86 0.81 0.91 -7.07
CA LEU A 86 0.77 1.80 -5.92
C LEU A 86 0.31 3.21 -6.28
N ALA A 87 0.72 3.74 -7.43
CA ALA A 87 0.27 5.04 -7.93
C ALA A 87 -1.24 5.05 -8.23
N LEU A 88 -1.77 3.98 -8.81
CA LEU A 88 -3.21 3.82 -9.04
C LEU A 88 -3.97 3.77 -7.71
N VAL A 89 -3.49 2.98 -6.75
CA VAL A 89 -4.09 2.92 -5.40
C VAL A 89 -4.08 4.31 -4.75
N PHE A 90 -2.94 5.00 -4.75
CA PHE A 90 -2.85 6.36 -4.21
C PHE A 90 -3.76 7.35 -4.94
N GLY A 91 -3.87 7.23 -6.27
CA GLY A 91 -4.80 7.99 -7.09
C GLY A 91 -6.26 7.82 -6.68
N THR A 92 -6.68 6.65 -6.22
CA THR A 92 -8.05 6.46 -5.69
C THR A 92 -8.32 7.28 -4.42
N ILE A 93 -7.31 7.43 -3.55
CA ILE A 93 -7.40 8.24 -2.33
C ILE A 93 -7.48 9.72 -2.68
N LEU A 94 -6.63 10.18 -3.62
CA LEU A 94 -6.71 11.54 -4.15
C LEU A 94 -8.08 11.79 -4.79
N GLY A 95 -8.58 10.85 -5.58
CA GLY A 95 -9.91 10.90 -6.17
C GLY A 95 -11.03 11.03 -5.14
N ALA A 96 -10.95 10.30 -4.02
CA ALA A 96 -11.91 10.42 -2.93
C ALA A 96 -11.90 11.83 -2.31
N LYS A 97 -10.71 12.42 -2.13
CA LYS A 97 -10.55 13.80 -1.66
C LYS A 97 -11.14 14.81 -2.64
N PHE A 98 -10.81 14.72 -3.93
CA PHE A 98 -11.33 15.63 -4.96
C PHE A 98 -12.84 15.53 -5.15
N ARG A 99 -13.43 14.36 -4.92
CA ARG A 99 -14.88 14.13 -5.00
C ARG A 99 -15.65 14.49 -3.72
N GLY A 100 -14.96 14.95 -2.68
CA GLY A 100 -15.59 15.40 -1.43
C GLY A 100 -15.96 14.28 -0.45
N TYR A 101 -15.50 13.04 -0.65
CA TYR A 101 -15.73 11.93 0.28
C TYR A 101 -14.72 11.89 1.44
N LEU A 102 -13.74 12.78 1.44
CA LEU A 102 -12.64 12.80 2.39
C LEU A 102 -12.29 14.25 2.75
N GLU A 103 -12.38 14.60 4.04
CA GLU A 103 -12.05 15.96 4.51
C GLU A 103 -10.55 16.26 4.43
N HIS A 104 -9.70 15.27 4.70
CA HIS A 104 -8.25 15.40 4.59
C HIS A 104 -7.66 14.03 4.27
N ILE A 105 -6.54 14.00 3.56
CA ILE A 105 -5.87 12.74 3.27
C ILE A 105 -5.17 12.28 4.55
N PRO A 106 -5.41 11.04 5.02
CA PRO A 106 -4.77 10.56 6.23
C PRO A 106 -3.24 10.59 6.05
N PRO A 107 -2.46 10.98 7.08
CA PRO A 107 -1.00 11.04 6.96
C PRO A 107 -0.32 9.72 6.53
N PRO A 108 -0.74 8.53 7.00
CA PRO A 108 -0.02 7.30 6.64
C PRO A 108 -0.01 7.03 5.12
N PRO A 109 -1.14 7.09 4.38
CA PRO A 109 -1.14 7.06 2.91
C PRO A 109 -0.22 8.09 2.24
N MET A 110 -0.20 9.34 2.72
CA MET A 110 0.60 10.43 2.13
C MET A 110 2.10 10.21 2.21
N VAL A 111 2.57 9.43 3.19
CA VAL A 111 4.00 9.14 3.36
C VAL A 111 4.34 7.79 2.74
N ILE A 112 3.52 6.76 3.00
CA ILE A 112 3.83 5.38 2.60
C ILE A 112 3.77 5.25 1.08
N PHE A 113 2.70 5.69 0.40
CA PHE A 113 2.59 5.46 -1.04
C PHE A 113 3.67 6.22 -1.83
N PRO A 114 3.86 7.54 -1.66
CA PRO A 114 4.91 8.24 -2.39
C PRO A 114 6.30 7.69 -2.07
N GLY A 115 6.56 7.31 -0.82
CA GLY A 115 7.83 6.70 -0.42
C GLY A 115 8.10 5.38 -1.14
N LEU A 116 7.15 4.45 -1.13
CA LEU A 116 7.31 3.15 -1.80
C LEU A 116 7.37 3.30 -3.32
N ILE A 117 6.60 4.21 -3.92
CA ILE A 117 6.68 4.53 -5.35
C ILE A 117 8.07 5.05 -5.70
N ALA A 118 8.62 5.97 -4.90
CA ALA A 118 9.96 6.51 -5.13
C ALA A 118 11.03 5.42 -5.00
N ILE A 119 10.93 4.53 -4.02
CA ILE A 119 11.82 3.36 -3.86
C ILE A 119 11.79 2.47 -5.10
N CYS A 120 10.59 2.12 -5.59
CA CYS A 120 10.44 1.31 -6.80
C CYS A 120 11.06 1.98 -8.02
N LEU A 121 10.71 3.24 -8.28
CA LEU A 121 11.20 3.97 -9.46
C LEU A 121 12.70 4.22 -9.41
N TYR A 122 13.24 4.56 -8.23
CA TYR A 122 14.67 4.75 -8.07
C TYR A 122 15.45 3.47 -8.35
N SER A 123 14.98 2.33 -7.85
CA SER A 123 15.64 1.05 -8.09
C SER A 123 15.53 0.59 -9.53
N ALA A 124 14.37 0.77 -10.17
CA ALA A 124 14.11 0.25 -11.51
C ALA A 124 14.67 1.11 -12.65
N LEU A 125 15.03 2.38 -12.39
CA LEU A 125 15.48 3.32 -13.42
C LEU A 125 16.93 3.80 -13.26
N MET A 126 17.59 3.50 -12.14
CA MET A 126 18.94 3.97 -11.79
C MET A 126 19.86 2.84 -11.37
#